data_AF-A0A1F8PVF7-F1
#
_entry.id   AF-A0A1F8PVF7-F1
#
_cell.length_a   1.000
_cell.length_b   1.000
_cell.length_c   1.000
_cell.angle_alpha   90.00
_cell.angle_beta   90.00
_cell.angle_gamma   90.00
#
_symmetry.space_group_name_H-M   'P 1'
#
loop_
_entity.id
_entity.type
_entity.pdbx_description
1 polymer ?
#
loop_
_entity_poly.entity_id
_entity_poly.type
_entity_poly.pdbx_seq_one_letter_code
_entity_poly.pdbx_strand_id
1 'polypeptide(L)'
;MLTASMKGMVALTGLEAVSNGVQFMIHDDAGIVKWGKRRIPRLHKLWDFYSGRSGIGRFVQTSFLFYGGITTFFLTFFSLRFNVFDGTYGRTLVGNLANIGFTQIQGGTILFWAYQILAVMMLSAASMTALQDAQATEWRDVAIGEIPEVVIYRDRRGTFTRSVTITFAAAVIIMLLVRGQTTHAVPFYSIGVFLPITAMGLAIRKHILEHAKGRARKLGAAGATFSACLSAIVFLGQIFGKWEEGGWVRLISFSILFTVAHLLLLSPLGYRDPKQIHRIVREKAHVRGAMASIVEWQSLKMQEYRYSLLIAIARFWQLFGINRPVRYDPPAIAGDYDHALHTDHPEAPSFLAQYLEKKEEPRLGGKPQETAPASEDPFS
;
A
#
# COMPACT_ATOMS: atom_id res chain seq x y z
N MET A 1 -12.54 -18.53 -21.77
CA MET A 1 -13.16 -18.39 -20.42
C MET A 1 -12.16 -17.96 -19.35
N LEU A 2 -11.03 -18.66 -19.16
CA LEU A 2 -10.03 -18.33 -18.13
C LEU A 2 -9.58 -16.85 -18.15
N THR A 3 -9.25 -16.33 -19.33
CA THR A 3 -8.81 -14.94 -19.52
C THR A 3 -9.90 -13.90 -19.23
N ALA A 4 -11.18 -14.26 -19.40
CA ALA A 4 -12.31 -13.40 -19.07
C ALA A 4 -12.54 -13.38 -17.56
N SER A 5 -12.48 -14.54 -16.90
CA SER A 5 -12.51 -14.64 -15.43
C SER A 5 -11.38 -13.83 -14.79
N MET A 6 -10.19 -13.83 -15.40
CA MET A 6 -9.04 -13.05 -14.95
C MET A 6 -9.22 -11.54 -15.04
N LYS A 7 -9.86 -11.02 -16.10
CA LYS A 7 -10.26 -9.60 -16.17
C LYS A 7 -11.35 -9.28 -15.14
N GLY A 8 -12.26 -10.20 -14.87
CA GLY A 8 -13.31 -10.03 -13.85
C GLY A 8 -12.78 -9.94 -12.42
N MET A 9 -11.68 -10.64 -12.10
CA MET A 9 -11.08 -10.60 -10.76
C MET A 9 -10.55 -9.22 -10.35
N VAL A 10 -10.42 -8.28 -11.29
CA VAL A 10 -10.08 -6.87 -11.01
C VAL A 10 -11.17 -6.17 -10.19
N ALA A 11 -12.40 -6.68 -10.19
CA ALA A 11 -13.44 -6.16 -9.31
C ALA A 11 -13.10 -6.31 -7.81
N LEU A 12 -12.12 -7.16 -7.45
CA LEU A 12 -11.75 -7.45 -6.07
C LEU A 12 -10.64 -6.55 -5.49
N THR A 13 -10.08 -5.65 -6.30
CA THR A 13 -8.91 -4.84 -5.91
C THR A 13 -9.20 -3.81 -4.83
N GLY A 14 -10.47 -3.45 -4.61
CA GLY A 14 -10.88 -2.54 -3.53
C GLY A 14 -10.54 -3.04 -2.11
N LEU A 15 -10.23 -4.33 -1.95
CA LEU A 15 -9.80 -4.91 -0.68
C LEU A 15 -8.44 -4.39 -0.21
N GLU A 16 -7.56 -4.02 -1.14
CA GLU A 16 -6.23 -3.46 -0.84
C GLU A 16 -6.35 -2.08 -0.20
N ALA A 17 -7.23 -1.23 -0.72
CA ALA A 17 -7.49 0.10 -0.16
C ALA A 17 -7.97 0.02 1.31
N VAL A 18 -8.79 -0.98 1.64
CA VAL A 18 -9.20 -1.22 3.03
C VAL A 18 -8.01 -1.64 3.88
N SER A 19 -7.15 -2.52 3.37
CA SER A 19 -5.95 -2.99 4.07
C SER A 19 -4.99 -1.83 4.39
N ASN A 20 -4.73 -0.96 3.42
CA ASN A 20 -3.88 0.23 3.60
C ASN A 20 -4.52 1.23 4.58
N GLY A 21 -5.85 1.35 4.55
CA GLY A 21 -6.63 2.25 5.40
C GLY A 21 -6.81 1.80 6.86
N VAL A 22 -6.54 0.52 7.22
CA VAL A 22 -6.76 -0.02 8.58
C VAL A 22 -6.06 0.81 9.66
N GLN A 23 -4.91 1.41 9.35
CA GLN A 23 -4.16 2.25 10.28
C GLN A 23 -4.91 3.49 10.78
N PHE A 24 -5.87 3.99 9.99
CA PHE A 24 -6.69 5.15 10.34
C PHE A 24 -7.98 4.76 11.06
N MET A 25 -8.27 3.46 11.17
CA MET A 25 -9.47 2.99 11.87
C MET A 25 -9.30 3.13 13.38
N ILE A 26 -10.37 3.61 14.02
CA ILE A 26 -10.45 3.70 15.48
C ILE A 26 -10.37 2.28 16.04
N HIS A 27 -9.60 2.10 17.12
CA HIS A 27 -9.51 0.83 17.82
C HIS A 27 -10.76 0.60 18.68
N ASP A 28 -11.89 0.35 18.03
CA ASP A 28 -13.18 0.12 18.66
C ASP A 28 -13.94 -0.99 17.92
N ASP A 29 -14.95 -1.57 18.57
CA ASP A 29 -15.83 -2.54 17.95
C ASP A 29 -16.90 -1.83 17.11
N ALA A 30 -17.17 -2.34 15.90
CA ALA A 30 -18.29 -1.87 15.09
C ALA A 30 -19.62 -2.02 15.87
N GLY A 31 -20.57 -1.11 15.67
CA GLY A 31 -21.85 -1.10 16.41
C GLY A 31 -22.61 -2.43 16.34
N ILE A 32 -22.55 -3.11 15.19
CA ILE A 32 -23.17 -4.43 14.99
C ILE A 32 -22.46 -5.54 15.80
N VAL A 33 -21.15 -5.44 15.98
CA VAL A 33 -20.35 -6.38 16.79
C VAL A 33 -20.64 -6.15 18.28
N LYS A 34 -20.72 -4.88 18.71
CA LYS A 34 -21.13 -4.54 20.09
C LYS A 34 -22.54 -5.05 20.40
N TRP A 35 -23.48 -4.88 19.48
CA TRP A 35 -24.84 -5.41 19.60
C TRP A 35 -24.84 -6.94 19.64
N GLY A 36 -24.08 -7.58 18.75
CA GLY A 36 -23.96 -9.04 18.64
C GLY A 36 -23.39 -9.69 19.90
N LYS A 37 -22.34 -9.11 20.49
CA LYS A 37 -21.78 -9.53 21.78
C LYS A 37 -22.81 -9.48 22.91
N ARG A 38 -23.72 -8.50 22.90
CA ARG A 38 -24.78 -8.34 23.93
C ARG A 38 -25.99 -9.24 23.72
N ARG A 39 -26.46 -9.39 22.48
CA ARG A 39 -27.74 -10.07 22.15
C ARG A 39 -27.55 -11.54 21.75
N ILE A 40 -26.40 -11.92 21.20
CA ILE A 40 -26.12 -13.28 20.69
C ILE A 40 -24.74 -13.75 21.20
N PRO A 41 -24.57 -13.96 22.52
CA PRO A 41 -23.28 -14.33 23.11
C PRO A 41 -22.81 -15.72 22.68
N ARG A 42 -23.72 -16.59 22.21
CA ARG A 42 -23.38 -17.94 21.71
C ARG A 42 -22.39 -17.90 20.53
N LEU A 43 -22.34 -16.80 19.77
CA LEU A 43 -21.43 -16.62 18.64
C LEU A 43 -20.14 -15.83 19.00
N HIS A 44 -19.68 -15.90 20.25
CA HIS A 44 -18.48 -15.17 20.74
C HIS A 44 -17.28 -15.23 19.78
N LYS A 45 -16.91 -16.41 19.26
CA LYS A 45 -15.80 -16.56 18.30
C LYS A 45 -15.94 -15.71 17.05
N LEU A 46 -17.16 -15.53 16.54
CA LEU A 46 -17.44 -14.71 15.36
C LEU A 46 -17.29 -13.22 15.71
N TRP A 47 -17.83 -12.81 16.86
CA TRP A 47 -17.74 -11.42 17.31
C TRP A 47 -16.32 -11.02 17.67
N ASP A 48 -15.54 -11.92 18.26
CA ASP A 48 -14.13 -11.71 18.56
C ASP A 48 -13.30 -11.62 17.28
N PHE A 49 -13.64 -12.41 16.25
CA PHE A 49 -13.01 -12.33 14.94
C PHE A 49 -13.20 -10.96 14.26
N TYR A 50 -14.35 -10.31 14.47
CA TYR A 50 -14.66 -8.96 13.96
C TYR A 50 -14.43 -7.85 15.01
N SER A 51 -13.73 -8.12 16.10
CA SER A 51 -13.46 -7.12 17.15
C SER A 51 -12.21 -6.29 16.91
N GLY A 52 -12.20 -5.07 17.45
CA GLY A 52 -11.10 -4.11 17.37
C GLY A 52 -10.81 -3.57 15.97
N ARG A 53 -9.67 -2.90 15.83
CA ARG A 53 -9.24 -2.21 14.60
C ARG A 53 -9.19 -3.16 13.39
N SER A 54 -8.58 -4.34 13.56
CA SER A 54 -8.49 -5.35 12.50
C SER A 54 -9.84 -6.00 12.19
N GLY A 55 -10.72 -6.07 13.19
CA GLY A 55 -12.09 -6.55 13.06
C GLY A 55 -12.97 -5.68 12.17
N ILE A 56 -12.88 -4.35 12.31
CA ILE A 56 -13.55 -3.40 11.39
C ILE A 56 -13.06 -3.63 9.96
N GLY A 57 -11.74 -3.73 9.75
CA GLY A 57 -11.17 -4.00 8.43
C GLY A 57 -11.72 -5.28 7.80
N ARG A 58 -11.76 -6.39 8.57
CA ARG A 58 -12.37 -7.66 8.13
C ARG A 58 -13.85 -7.50 7.80
N PHE A 59 -14.60 -6.76 8.61
CA PHE A 59 -16.03 -6.54 8.38
C PHE A 59 -16.25 -5.86 7.02
N VAL A 60 -15.53 -4.76 6.76
CA VAL A 60 -15.58 -4.05 5.47
C VAL A 60 -15.19 -4.96 4.31
N GLN A 61 -14.10 -5.73 4.45
CA GLN A 61 -13.67 -6.70 3.43
C GLN A 61 -14.73 -7.77 3.14
N THR A 62 -15.36 -8.31 4.18
CA THR A 62 -16.43 -9.32 4.00
C THR A 62 -17.70 -8.73 3.40
N SER A 63 -18.09 -7.51 3.77
CA SER A 63 -19.19 -6.80 3.12
C SER A 63 -18.88 -6.53 1.65
N PHE A 64 -17.66 -6.10 1.33
CA PHE A 64 -17.23 -5.86 -0.04
C PHE A 64 -17.31 -7.14 -0.89
N LEU A 65 -16.81 -8.27 -0.38
CA LEU A 65 -16.91 -9.57 -1.07
C LEU A 65 -18.36 -10.00 -1.27
N PHE A 66 -19.19 -9.84 -0.25
CA PHE A 66 -20.59 -10.24 -0.29
C PHE A 66 -21.40 -9.38 -1.27
N TYR A 67 -21.40 -8.06 -1.09
CA TYR A 67 -22.15 -7.15 -1.96
C TYR A 67 -21.56 -7.10 -3.36
N GLY A 68 -20.23 -7.05 -3.51
CA GLY A 68 -19.57 -7.09 -4.81
C GLY A 68 -19.85 -8.39 -5.57
N GLY A 69 -19.85 -9.54 -4.87
CA GLY A 69 -20.20 -10.83 -5.44
C GLY A 69 -21.66 -10.89 -5.89
N ILE A 70 -22.60 -10.45 -5.05
CA ILE A 70 -24.03 -10.41 -5.38
C ILE A 70 -24.31 -9.47 -6.55
N THR A 71 -23.74 -8.26 -6.55
CA THR A 71 -23.90 -7.31 -7.64
C THR A 71 -23.34 -7.87 -8.95
N THR A 72 -22.15 -8.48 -8.92
CA THR A 72 -21.56 -9.12 -10.11
C THR A 72 -22.42 -10.27 -10.62
N PHE A 73 -22.97 -11.09 -9.71
CA PHE A 73 -23.88 -12.17 -10.06
C PHE A 73 -25.14 -11.64 -10.75
N PHE A 74 -25.81 -10.64 -10.18
CA PHE A 74 -27.01 -10.04 -10.78
C PHE A 74 -26.72 -9.37 -12.12
N LEU A 75 -25.63 -8.60 -12.23
CA LEU A 75 -25.24 -7.95 -13.48
C LEU A 75 -24.98 -8.98 -14.58
N THR A 76 -24.29 -10.08 -14.25
CA THR A 76 -24.04 -11.18 -15.20
C THR A 76 -25.34 -11.87 -15.59
N PHE A 77 -26.19 -12.21 -14.62
CA PHE A 77 -27.47 -12.87 -14.87
C PHE A 77 -28.38 -12.03 -15.78
N PHE A 78 -28.55 -10.75 -15.47
CA PHE A 78 -29.40 -9.86 -16.26
C PHE A 78 -28.79 -9.51 -17.62
N SER A 79 -27.46 -9.36 -17.70
CA SER A 79 -26.77 -9.21 -18.98
C SER A 79 -27.04 -10.38 -19.92
N LEU A 80 -26.95 -11.62 -19.42
CA LEU A 80 -27.28 -12.82 -20.20
C LEU A 80 -28.77 -12.90 -20.53
N ARG A 81 -29.64 -12.65 -19.55
CA ARG A 81 -31.10 -12.76 -19.70
C ARG A 81 -31.68 -11.80 -20.73
N PHE A 82 -31.12 -10.59 -20.81
CA PHE A 82 -31.56 -9.52 -21.71
C PHE A 82 -30.62 -9.30 -22.91
N ASN A 83 -29.59 -10.14 -23.06
CA ASN A 83 -28.59 -10.05 -24.13
C ASN A 83 -27.94 -8.65 -24.25
N VAL A 84 -27.48 -8.12 -23.11
CA VAL A 84 -26.94 -6.76 -22.99
C VAL A 84 -25.43 -6.80 -22.90
N PHE A 85 -24.79 -5.98 -23.74
CA PHE A 85 -23.34 -5.83 -23.81
C PHE A 85 -22.89 -4.45 -23.33
N ASP A 86 -21.63 -4.40 -22.90
CA ASP A 86 -20.94 -3.14 -22.59
C ASP A 86 -20.67 -2.34 -23.88
N GLY A 87 -20.72 -1.01 -23.80
CA GLY A 87 -20.44 -0.12 -24.92
C GLY A 87 -21.59 0.06 -25.93
N THR A 88 -22.66 -0.73 -25.85
CA THR A 88 -23.83 -0.56 -26.73
C THR A 88 -24.43 0.83 -26.56
N TYR A 89 -24.63 1.55 -27.66
CA TYR A 89 -25.08 2.96 -27.67
C TYR A 89 -24.20 3.91 -26.84
N GLY A 90 -22.91 3.59 -26.67
CA GLY A 90 -21.98 4.40 -25.89
C GLY A 90 -22.20 4.36 -24.37
N ARG A 91 -23.03 3.42 -23.86
CA ARG A 91 -23.31 3.26 -22.44
C ARG A 91 -22.54 2.08 -21.86
N THR A 92 -22.25 2.16 -20.56
CA THR A 92 -21.70 1.02 -19.82
C THR A 92 -22.72 -0.11 -19.72
N LEU A 93 -22.28 -1.34 -19.45
CA LEU A 93 -23.15 -2.49 -19.21
C LEU A 93 -24.25 -2.18 -18.18
N VAL A 94 -23.84 -1.57 -17.07
CA VAL A 94 -24.74 -1.17 -15.99
C VAL A 94 -25.70 -0.08 -16.45
N GLY A 95 -25.23 0.88 -17.25
CA GLY A 95 -26.08 1.90 -17.88
C GLY A 95 -27.12 1.31 -18.83
N ASN A 96 -26.76 0.32 -19.65
CA ASN A 96 -27.70 -0.35 -20.54
C ASN A 96 -28.77 -1.14 -19.76
N LEU A 97 -28.38 -1.85 -18.71
CA LEU A 97 -29.32 -2.57 -17.84
C LEU A 97 -30.25 -1.61 -17.08
N ALA A 98 -29.71 -0.52 -16.54
CA ALA A 98 -30.49 0.52 -15.86
C ALA A 98 -31.48 1.19 -16.82
N ASN A 99 -31.06 1.45 -18.07
CA ASN A 99 -31.95 2.01 -19.07
C ASN A 99 -33.12 1.06 -19.35
N ILE A 100 -32.85 -0.21 -19.65
CA ILE A 100 -33.90 -1.22 -19.92
C ILE A 100 -34.88 -1.34 -18.76
N GLY A 101 -34.37 -1.38 -17.52
CA GLY A 101 -35.19 -1.52 -16.32
C GLY A 101 -36.03 -0.29 -16.01
N PHE A 102 -35.41 0.90 -15.98
CA PHE A 102 -36.11 2.11 -15.57
C PHE A 102 -37.08 2.62 -16.63
N THR A 103 -36.78 2.46 -17.94
CA THR A 103 -37.71 2.93 -19.00
C THR A 103 -39.02 2.15 -19.06
N GLN A 104 -39.16 1.04 -18.33
CA GLN A 104 -40.46 0.34 -18.18
C GLN A 104 -41.44 1.12 -17.29
N ILE A 105 -40.93 2.04 -16.46
CA ILE A 105 -41.71 2.81 -15.51
C ILE A 105 -41.99 4.20 -16.10
N GLN A 106 -43.23 4.69 -15.95
CA GLN A 106 -43.58 6.05 -16.36
C GLN A 106 -42.71 7.07 -15.59
N GLY A 107 -41.95 7.89 -16.32
CA GLY A 107 -40.97 8.82 -15.73
C GLY A 107 -39.57 8.21 -15.47
N GLY A 108 -39.32 6.98 -15.90
CA GLY A 108 -38.07 6.24 -15.69
C GLY A 108 -36.78 6.92 -16.17
N THR A 109 -36.88 7.87 -17.11
CA THR A 109 -35.75 8.68 -17.57
C THR A 109 -35.10 9.46 -16.42
N ILE A 110 -35.88 9.97 -15.46
CA ILE A 110 -35.36 10.69 -14.30
C ILE A 110 -34.53 9.73 -13.42
N LEU A 111 -35.06 8.52 -13.19
CA LEU A 111 -34.40 7.50 -12.38
C LEU A 111 -33.12 7.00 -13.04
N PHE A 112 -33.11 6.86 -14.37
CA PHE A 112 -31.91 6.57 -15.14
C PHE A 112 -30.82 7.62 -14.95
N TRP A 113 -31.15 8.91 -15.09
CA TRP A 113 -30.17 9.99 -14.91
C TRP A 113 -29.69 10.11 -13.46
N ALA A 114 -30.58 9.97 -12.49
CA ALA A 114 -30.22 9.92 -11.07
C ALA A 114 -29.21 8.79 -10.80
N TYR A 115 -29.43 7.62 -11.40
CA TYR A 115 -28.51 6.49 -11.32
C TYR A 115 -27.15 6.77 -11.99
N GLN A 116 -27.13 7.39 -13.18
CA GLN A 116 -25.87 7.75 -13.84
C GLN A 116 -25.07 8.77 -13.03
N ILE A 117 -25.73 9.79 -12.48
CA ILE A 117 -25.08 10.80 -11.63
C ILE A 117 -24.51 10.14 -10.38
N LEU A 118 -25.26 9.23 -9.74
CA LEU A 118 -24.78 8.46 -8.61
C LEU A 118 -23.54 7.63 -8.97
N ALA A 119 -23.54 6.95 -10.12
CA ALA A 119 -22.40 6.17 -10.58
C ALA A 119 -21.14 7.05 -10.78
N VAL A 120 -21.29 8.23 -11.38
CA VAL A 120 -20.19 9.20 -11.53
C VAL A 120 -19.68 9.69 -10.17
N MET A 121 -20.57 10.00 -9.23
CA MET A 121 -20.19 10.40 -7.87
C MET A 121 -19.42 9.28 -7.14
N MET A 122 -19.86 8.02 -7.28
CA MET A 122 -19.17 6.87 -6.69
C MET A 122 -17.78 6.64 -7.29
N LEU A 123 -17.64 6.73 -8.62
CA LEU A 123 -16.34 6.64 -9.28
C LEU A 123 -15.40 7.80 -8.88
N SER A 124 -15.96 9.00 -8.70
CA SER A 124 -15.22 10.16 -8.19
C SER A 124 -14.75 9.93 -6.75
N ALA A 125 -15.60 9.34 -5.90
CA ALA A 125 -15.22 8.96 -4.54
C ALA A 125 -14.11 7.90 -4.52
N ALA A 126 -14.18 6.88 -5.39
CA ALA A 126 -13.11 5.90 -5.54
C ALA A 126 -11.77 6.54 -5.97
N SER A 127 -11.82 7.52 -6.87
CA SER A 127 -10.64 8.31 -7.26
C SER A 127 -10.06 9.12 -6.10
N MET A 128 -10.92 9.74 -5.27
CA MET A 128 -10.46 10.44 -4.06
C MET A 128 -9.77 9.48 -3.08
N THR A 129 -10.31 8.28 -2.86
CA THR A 129 -9.66 7.26 -2.02
C THR A 129 -8.29 6.86 -2.56
N ALA A 130 -8.15 6.69 -3.87
CA ALA A 130 -6.86 6.36 -4.49
C ALA A 130 -5.81 7.48 -4.29
N LEU A 131 -6.22 8.75 -4.39
CA LEU A 131 -5.34 9.89 -4.11
C LEU A 131 -4.94 9.96 -2.63
N GLN A 132 -5.85 9.62 -1.71
CA GLN A 132 -5.54 9.53 -0.28
C GLN A 132 -4.56 8.38 0.02
N ASP A 133 -4.70 7.25 -0.67
CA ASP A 133 -3.78 6.12 -0.51
C ASP A 133 -2.38 6.46 -1.02
N ALA A 134 -2.28 7.12 -2.18
CA ALA A 134 -1.02 7.64 -2.72
C ALA A 134 -0.31 8.57 -1.72
N GLN A 135 -1.06 9.44 -1.03
CA GLN A 135 -0.50 10.26 0.04
C GLN A 135 0.03 9.46 1.22
N ALA A 136 -0.56 8.31 1.53
CA ALA A 136 -0.18 7.48 2.66
C ALA A 136 1.01 6.57 2.37
N THR A 137 1.27 6.27 1.09
CA THR A 137 2.37 5.40 0.64
C THR A 137 3.60 6.19 0.17
N GLU A 138 3.44 7.24 -0.62
CA GLU A 138 4.57 7.94 -1.27
C GLU A 138 5.60 8.52 -0.28
N TRP A 139 5.16 9.01 0.89
CA TRP A 139 6.11 9.52 1.89
C TRP A 139 6.99 8.40 2.50
N ARG A 140 6.47 7.16 2.54
CA ARG A 140 7.22 5.99 2.98
C ARG A 140 8.26 5.62 1.93
N ASP A 141 7.89 5.63 0.66
CA ASP A 141 8.79 5.31 -0.45
C ASP A 141 9.94 6.32 -0.55
N VAL A 142 9.67 7.60 -0.24
CA VAL A 142 10.70 8.63 -0.13
C VAL A 142 11.62 8.42 1.08
N ALA A 143 11.07 7.99 2.23
CA ALA A 143 11.86 7.66 3.42
C ALA A 143 12.77 6.45 3.17
N ILE A 144 12.27 5.45 2.43
CA ILE A 144 12.97 4.24 2.01
C ILE A 144 14.09 4.55 1.00
N GLY A 145 13.88 5.55 0.14
CA GLY A 145 14.85 6.00 -0.88
C GLY A 145 14.51 5.59 -2.31
N GLU A 146 13.28 5.13 -2.57
CA GLU A 146 12.82 4.78 -3.93
C GLU A 146 12.29 5.99 -4.71
N ILE A 147 11.92 7.07 -4.01
CA ILE A 147 11.41 8.31 -4.60
C ILE A 147 12.22 9.51 -4.10
N PRO A 148 12.46 10.56 -4.92
CA PRO A 148 13.18 11.75 -4.50
C PRO A 148 12.49 12.52 -3.37
N GLU A 149 13.28 13.16 -2.51
CA GLU A 149 12.77 13.92 -1.36
C GLU A 149 11.89 15.12 -1.74
N VAL A 150 11.97 15.59 -3.00
CA VAL A 150 11.19 16.74 -3.50
C VAL A 150 9.68 16.47 -3.49
N VAL A 151 9.29 15.19 -3.56
CA VAL A 151 7.89 14.73 -3.62
C VAL A 151 7.18 14.91 -2.29
N ILE A 152 7.90 14.79 -1.16
CA ILE A 152 7.32 15.05 0.16
C ILE A 152 7.24 16.55 0.40
N TYR A 153 6.01 17.03 0.54
CA TYR A 153 5.70 18.28 1.18
C TYR A 153 4.36 18.16 1.91
N ARG A 154 4.39 18.19 3.26
CA ARG A 154 3.20 18.17 4.10
C ARG A 154 2.78 19.61 4.41
N ASP A 155 1.59 20.00 4.00
CA ASP A 155 0.99 21.28 4.37
C ASP A 155 0.52 21.27 5.84
N ARG A 156 0.28 22.45 6.41
CA ARG A 156 -0.25 22.64 7.79
C ARG A 156 -1.58 21.91 8.02
N ARG A 157 -2.37 21.71 6.96
CA ARG A 157 -3.63 20.95 7.00
C ARG A 157 -3.43 19.43 7.08
N GLY A 158 -2.18 18.97 7.02
CA GLY A 158 -1.79 17.56 7.11
C GLY A 158 -1.73 16.83 5.77
N THR A 159 -2.07 17.49 4.67
CA THR A 159 -2.11 16.97 3.29
C THR A 159 -0.73 17.00 2.64
N PHE A 160 -0.36 15.94 1.92
CA PHE A 160 0.86 15.93 1.09
C PHE A 160 0.56 16.50 -0.31
N THR A 161 0.73 17.81 -0.50
CA THR A 161 0.26 18.51 -1.70
C THR A 161 1.03 18.13 -2.96
N ARG A 162 2.36 18.03 -2.87
CA ARG A 162 3.22 17.70 -4.02
C ARG A 162 2.98 16.28 -4.51
N SER A 163 2.93 15.33 -3.59
CA SER A 163 2.47 13.96 -3.84
C SER A 163 1.19 13.93 -4.67
N VAL A 164 0.09 14.45 -4.13
CA VAL A 164 -1.22 14.47 -4.84
C VAL A 164 -1.14 15.13 -6.21
N THR A 165 -0.43 16.25 -6.31
CA THR A 165 -0.32 16.97 -7.58
C THR A 165 0.42 16.15 -8.63
N ILE A 166 1.50 15.46 -8.24
CA ILE A 166 2.27 14.58 -9.12
C ILE A 166 1.44 13.35 -9.50
N THR A 167 0.80 12.68 -8.54
CA THR A 167 -0.08 11.54 -8.80
C THR A 167 -1.22 11.94 -9.74
N PHE A 168 -1.83 13.10 -9.52
CA PHE A 168 -2.90 13.64 -10.37
C PHE A 168 -2.41 13.95 -11.78
N ALA A 169 -1.27 14.63 -11.92
CA ALA A 169 -0.68 14.93 -13.22
C ALA A 169 -0.34 13.65 -13.99
N ALA A 170 0.25 12.65 -13.33
CA ALA A 170 0.53 11.35 -13.92
C ALA A 170 -0.77 10.64 -14.36
N ALA A 171 -1.81 10.66 -13.52
CA ALA A 171 -3.12 10.10 -13.86
C ALA A 171 -3.73 10.80 -15.09
N VAL A 172 -3.66 12.14 -15.18
CA VAL A 172 -4.13 12.90 -16.35
C VAL A 172 -3.36 12.51 -17.61
N ILE A 173 -2.03 12.42 -17.55
CA ILE A 173 -1.21 11.98 -18.69
C ILE A 173 -1.64 10.58 -19.14
N ILE A 174 -1.81 9.63 -18.22
CA ILE A 174 -2.26 8.27 -18.54
C ILE A 174 -3.67 8.29 -19.15
N MET A 175 -4.59 9.07 -18.60
CA MET A 175 -5.95 9.20 -19.14
C MET A 175 -5.95 9.73 -20.58
N LEU A 176 -5.08 10.68 -20.89
CA LEU A 176 -4.90 11.22 -22.24
C LEU A 176 -4.27 10.19 -23.19
N LEU A 177 -3.24 9.45 -22.74
CA LEU A 177 -2.60 8.38 -23.51
C LEU A 177 -3.59 7.26 -23.86
N VAL A 178 -4.45 6.89 -22.91
CA VAL A 178 -5.46 5.84 -23.05
C VAL A 178 -6.76 6.38 -23.69
N ARG A 179 -6.84 7.69 -23.95
CA ARG A 179 -8.02 8.36 -24.55
C ARG A 179 -9.33 8.07 -23.81
N GLY A 180 -9.27 7.93 -22.49
CA GLY A 180 -10.42 7.60 -21.65
C GLY A 180 -10.97 6.16 -21.80
N GLN A 181 -10.30 5.28 -22.55
CA GLN A 181 -10.76 3.90 -22.78
C GLN A 181 -10.35 2.97 -21.62
N THR A 182 -11.28 2.73 -20.69
CA THR A 182 -11.04 1.90 -19.50
C THR A 182 -10.55 0.48 -19.85
N THR A 183 -10.98 -0.08 -20.98
CA THR A 183 -10.56 -1.41 -21.47
C THR A 183 -9.04 -1.56 -21.60
N HIS A 184 -8.33 -0.48 -21.92
CA HIS A 184 -6.87 -0.47 -22.03
C HIS A 184 -6.17 -0.18 -20.70
N ALA A 185 -6.80 0.57 -19.79
CA ALA A 185 -6.23 0.92 -18.48
C ALA A 185 -6.36 -0.22 -17.44
N VAL A 186 -7.50 -0.92 -17.43
CA VAL A 186 -7.81 -2.00 -16.47
C VAL A 186 -6.70 -3.06 -16.36
N PRO A 187 -6.10 -3.54 -17.47
CA PRO A 187 -5.05 -4.54 -17.37
C PRO A 187 -3.73 -4.03 -16.75
N PHE A 188 -3.39 -2.75 -16.88
CA PHE A 188 -2.23 -2.17 -16.17
C PHE A 188 -2.49 -2.12 -14.67
N TYR A 189 -3.69 -1.68 -14.28
CA TYR A 189 -4.12 -1.68 -12.89
C TYR A 189 -4.11 -3.09 -12.27
N SER A 190 -4.56 -4.10 -13.03
CA SER A 190 -4.56 -5.50 -12.59
C SER A 190 -3.16 -5.99 -12.19
N ILE A 191 -2.17 -5.72 -13.03
CA ILE A 191 -0.78 -6.12 -12.81
C ILE A 191 -0.25 -5.45 -11.53
N GLY A 192 -0.56 -4.16 -11.35
CA GLY A 192 -0.19 -3.39 -10.18
C GLY A 192 -0.75 -3.92 -8.86
N VAL A 193 -1.93 -4.55 -8.86
CA VAL A 193 -2.57 -5.07 -7.63
C VAL A 193 -2.20 -6.54 -7.35
N PHE A 194 -2.19 -7.40 -8.38
CA PHE A 194 -1.93 -8.83 -8.16
C PHE A 194 -0.47 -9.15 -7.80
N LEU A 195 0.48 -8.29 -8.14
CA LEU A 195 1.87 -8.48 -7.72
C LEU A 195 2.05 -8.25 -6.20
N PRO A 196 1.63 -7.11 -5.61
CA PRO A 196 1.59 -6.93 -4.16
C PRO A 196 0.80 -8.01 -3.43
N ILE A 197 -0.36 -8.43 -3.94
CA ILE A 197 -1.15 -9.51 -3.32
C ILE A 197 -0.34 -10.82 -3.29
N THR A 198 0.37 -11.14 -4.37
CA THR A 198 1.26 -12.31 -4.41
C THR A 198 2.35 -12.20 -3.34
N ALA A 199 3.05 -11.06 -3.27
CA ALA A 199 4.11 -10.82 -2.29
C ALA A 199 3.58 -10.88 -0.85
N MET A 200 2.42 -10.28 -0.58
CA MET A 200 1.74 -10.32 0.72
C MET A 200 1.34 -11.75 1.10
N GLY A 201 0.80 -12.54 0.17
CA GLY A 201 0.46 -13.95 0.42
C GLY A 201 1.69 -14.77 0.81
N LEU A 202 2.84 -14.54 0.15
CA LEU A 202 4.12 -15.17 0.51
C LEU A 202 4.64 -14.70 1.88
N ALA A 203 4.52 -13.41 2.20
CA ALA A 203 4.92 -12.85 3.49
C ALA A 203 4.07 -13.41 4.63
N ILE A 204 2.74 -13.46 4.48
CA ILE A 204 1.81 -14.07 5.44
C ILE A 204 2.14 -15.55 5.63
N ARG A 205 2.41 -16.28 4.54
CA ARG A 205 2.84 -17.68 4.62
C ARG A 205 4.09 -17.83 5.46
N LYS A 206 5.12 -17.01 5.21
CA LYS A 206 6.38 -17.03 5.99
C LYS A 206 6.10 -16.75 7.47
N HIS A 207 5.36 -15.69 7.76
CA HIS A 207 4.97 -15.32 9.13
C HIS A 207 4.27 -16.47 9.86
N ILE A 208 3.29 -17.13 9.22
CA ILE A 208 2.57 -18.29 9.79
C ILE A 208 3.51 -19.46 10.06
N LEU A 209 4.48 -19.73 9.17
CA LEU A 209 5.42 -20.83 9.34
C LEU A 209 6.38 -20.61 10.52
N GLU A 210 6.70 -19.35 10.84
CA GLU A 210 7.59 -18.96 11.93
C GLU A 210 6.83 -18.88 13.28
N HIS A 211 5.60 -18.37 13.29
CA HIS A 211 4.90 -18.01 14.53
C HIS A 211 3.77 -18.98 14.94
N ALA A 212 3.19 -19.74 14.00
CA ALA A 212 2.08 -20.64 14.30
C ALA A 212 2.53 -22.09 14.50
N LYS A 213 1.78 -22.86 15.30
CA LYS A 213 2.02 -24.30 15.55
C LYS A 213 0.78 -25.15 15.24
N GLY A 214 1.00 -26.44 14.98
CA GLY A 214 -0.07 -27.44 14.82
C GLY A 214 -0.92 -27.30 13.54
N ARG A 215 -2.23 -27.59 13.64
CA ARG A 215 -3.17 -27.56 12.51
C ARG A 215 -3.36 -26.15 11.94
N ALA A 216 -3.31 -25.11 12.79
CA ALA A 216 -3.42 -23.73 12.37
C ALA A 216 -2.27 -23.32 11.43
N ARG A 217 -1.04 -23.78 11.70
CA ARG A 217 0.11 -23.59 10.79
C ARG A 217 -0.14 -24.26 9.44
N LYS A 218 -0.56 -25.53 9.43
CA LYS A 218 -0.76 -26.28 8.17
C LYS A 218 -1.86 -25.66 7.31
N LEU A 219 -3.04 -25.40 7.89
CA LEU A 219 -4.16 -24.80 7.17
C LEU A 219 -3.89 -23.36 6.76
N GLY A 220 -3.33 -22.55 7.67
CA GLY A 220 -2.98 -21.16 7.40
C GLY A 220 -1.92 -21.03 6.31
N ALA A 221 -0.86 -21.83 6.37
CA ALA A 221 0.18 -21.84 5.34
C ALA A 221 -0.36 -22.38 4.00
N ALA A 222 -1.21 -23.40 4.00
CA ALA A 222 -1.85 -23.90 2.78
C ALA A 222 -2.76 -22.83 2.13
N GLY A 223 -3.60 -22.15 2.93
CA GLY A 223 -4.45 -21.07 2.45
C GLY A 223 -3.64 -19.88 1.91
N ALA A 224 -2.60 -19.45 2.62
CA ALA A 224 -1.72 -18.39 2.16
C ALA A 224 -0.95 -18.78 0.88
N THR A 225 -0.49 -20.03 0.78
CA THR A 225 0.16 -20.56 -0.43
C THR A 225 -0.83 -20.58 -1.60
N PHE A 226 -2.04 -21.08 -1.39
CA PHE A 226 -3.07 -21.12 -2.42
C PHE A 226 -3.41 -19.71 -2.92
N SER A 227 -3.59 -18.74 -2.02
CA SER A 227 -3.83 -17.35 -2.37
C SER A 227 -2.67 -16.74 -3.16
N ALA A 228 -1.42 -16.96 -2.73
CA ALA A 228 -0.24 -16.48 -3.44
C ALA A 228 -0.11 -17.10 -4.84
N CYS A 229 -0.31 -18.42 -4.96
CA CYS A 229 -0.28 -19.12 -6.24
C CYS A 229 -1.39 -18.63 -7.18
N LEU A 230 -2.62 -18.48 -6.67
CA LEU A 230 -3.73 -17.97 -7.47
C LEU A 230 -3.44 -16.56 -7.96
N SER A 231 -2.99 -15.67 -7.07
CA SER A 231 -2.61 -14.30 -7.43
C SER A 231 -1.47 -14.26 -8.46
N ALA A 232 -0.47 -15.12 -8.30
CA ALA A 232 0.64 -15.24 -9.26
C ALA A 232 0.16 -15.72 -10.63
N ILE A 233 -0.72 -16.72 -10.69
CA ILE A 233 -1.33 -17.19 -11.93
C ILE A 233 -2.11 -16.06 -12.60
N VAL A 234 -2.86 -15.27 -11.83
CA VAL A 234 -3.62 -14.14 -12.36
C VAL A 234 -2.69 -13.06 -12.91
N PHE A 235 -1.66 -12.68 -12.15
CA PHE A 235 -0.64 -11.73 -12.59
C PHE A 235 0.04 -12.18 -13.89
N LEU A 236 0.55 -13.42 -13.94
CA LEU A 236 1.24 -13.95 -15.12
C LEU A 236 0.30 -14.08 -16.31
N GLY A 237 -0.93 -14.56 -16.13
CA GLY A 237 -1.87 -14.69 -17.24
C GLY A 237 -2.37 -13.34 -17.76
N GLN A 238 -2.37 -12.26 -16.95
CA GLN A 238 -2.65 -10.92 -17.47
C GLN A 238 -1.56 -10.45 -18.44
N ILE A 239 -0.29 -10.80 -18.17
CA ILE A 239 0.85 -10.47 -19.02
C ILE A 239 0.88 -11.36 -20.27
N PHE A 240 0.88 -12.69 -20.08
CA PHE A 240 1.11 -13.64 -21.17
C PHE A 240 -0.16 -14.04 -21.91
N GLY A 241 -1.28 -14.18 -21.20
CA GLY A 241 -2.54 -14.68 -21.79
C GLY A 241 -3.21 -13.71 -22.76
N LYS A 242 -2.73 -12.47 -22.83
CA LYS A 242 -3.19 -11.42 -23.75
C LYS A 242 -2.01 -10.66 -24.35
N TRP A 243 -1.04 -11.42 -24.87
CA TRP A 243 0.14 -10.84 -25.51
C TRP A 243 -0.24 -9.87 -26.62
N GLU A 244 -1.18 -10.28 -27.50
CA GLU A 244 -1.66 -9.48 -28.63
C GLU A 244 -2.46 -8.23 -28.22
N GLU A 245 -3.21 -8.28 -27.11
CA GLU A 245 -3.92 -7.09 -26.57
C GLU A 245 -2.98 -6.14 -25.80
N GLY A 246 -1.66 -6.22 -26.02
CA GLY A 246 -0.66 -5.36 -25.38
C GLY A 246 -0.06 -5.93 -24.09
N GLY A 247 -0.01 -7.25 -23.94
CA GLY A 247 0.70 -7.92 -22.83
C GLY A 247 2.18 -7.58 -22.79
N TRP A 248 2.82 -7.52 -23.96
CA TRP A 248 4.20 -7.11 -24.11
C TRP A 248 4.43 -5.64 -23.70
N VAL A 249 3.51 -4.73 -24.03
CA VAL A 249 3.59 -3.32 -23.63
C VAL A 249 3.60 -3.21 -22.12
N ARG A 250 2.70 -3.96 -21.46
CA ARG A 250 2.59 -4.00 -20.01
C ARG A 250 3.86 -4.54 -19.35
N LEU A 251 4.44 -5.61 -19.91
CA LEU A 251 5.71 -6.15 -19.45
C LEU A 251 6.82 -5.11 -19.54
N ILE A 252 6.96 -4.43 -20.70
CA ILE A 252 7.98 -3.39 -20.90
C ILE A 252 7.77 -2.23 -19.93
N SER A 253 6.55 -1.69 -19.82
CA SER A 253 6.23 -0.61 -18.89
C SER A 253 6.61 -0.96 -17.46
N PHE A 254 6.28 -2.17 -17.01
CA PHE A 254 6.60 -2.61 -15.65
C PHE A 254 8.11 -2.84 -15.46
N SER A 255 8.79 -3.44 -16.44
CA SER A 255 10.24 -3.58 -16.41
C SER A 255 10.94 -2.22 -16.33
N ILE A 256 10.50 -1.24 -17.13
CA ILE A 256 11.04 0.13 -17.07
C ILE A 256 10.79 0.74 -15.69
N LEU A 257 9.57 0.64 -15.15
CA LEU A 257 9.25 1.19 -13.83
C LEU A 257 10.14 0.57 -12.73
N PHE A 258 10.26 -0.76 -12.72
CA PHE A 258 11.07 -1.49 -11.75
C PHE A 258 12.55 -1.15 -11.88
N THR A 259 13.06 -1.10 -13.10
CA THR A 259 14.46 -0.71 -13.38
C THR A 259 14.72 0.74 -12.96
N VAL A 260 13.83 1.67 -13.28
CA VAL A 260 13.97 3.09 -12.87
C VAL A 260 13.96 3.21 -11.35
N ALA A 261 13.05 2.53 -10.65
CA ALA A 261 13.02 2.53 -9.19
C ALA A 261 14.33 1.98 -8.59
N HIS A 262 14.86 0.88 -9.12
CA HIS A 262 16.14 0.31 -8.68
C HIS A 262 17.32 1.23 -8.99
N LEU A 263 17.34 1.84 -10.18
CA LEU A 263 18.37 2.80 -10.56
C LEU A 263 18.34 4.02 -9.63
N LEU A 264 17.16 4.52 -9.28
CA LEU A 264 16.99 5.62 -8.35
C LEU A 264 17.47 5.24 -6.95
N LEU A 265 17.10 4.05 -6.46
CA LEU A 265 17.56 3.50 -5.18
C LEU A 265 19.09 3.39 -5.12
N LEU A 266 19.72 2.89 -6.19
CA LEU A 266 21.18 2.74 -6.27
C LEU A 266 21.90 4.09 -6.47
N SER A 267 21.22 5.09 -7.04
CA SER A 267 21.76 6.43 -7.26
C SER A 267 22.04 7.17 -5.93
N PRO A 268 22.73 8.32 -5.96
CA PRO A 268 22.88 9.17 -4.78
C PRO A 268 21.55 9.69 -4.23
N LEU A 269 20.49 9.76 -5.06
CA LEU A 269 19.18 10.24 -4.63
C LEU A 269 18.46 9.27 -3.68
N GLY A 270 18.77 7.97 -3.77
CA GLY A 270 18.20 6.93 -2.93
C GLY A 270 19.00 6.63 -1.65
N TYR A 271 20.18 7.24 -1.48
CA TYR A 271 20.94 7.10 -0.24
C TYR A 271 20.26 7.87 0.89
N ARG A 272 20.09 7.21 2.05
CA ARG A 272 19.48 7.79 3.24
C ARG A 272 20.32 7.48 4.48
N ASP A 273 20.79 8.50 5.17
CA ASP A 273 21.42 8.33 6.49
C ASP A 273 20.35 8.35 7.61
N PRO A 274 20.64 7.80 8.81
CA PRO A 274 19.67 7.79 9.91
C PRO A 274 19.11 9.17 10.24
N LYS A 275 19.89 10.25 10.09
CA LYS A 275 19.42 11.63 10.31
C LYS A 275 18.41 12.06 9.25
N GLN A 276 18.66 11.79 7.96
CA GLN A 276 17.70 12.07 6.91
C GLN A 276 16.42 11.25 7.07
N ILE A 277 16.51 9.97 7.43
CA ILE A 277 15.33 9.12 7.65
C ILE A 277 14.49 9.74 8.79
N HIS A 278 15.11 10.07 9.92
CA HIS A 278 14.42 10.72 11.03
C HIS A 278 13.78 12.04 10.60
N ARG A 279 14.51 12.91 9.90
CA ARG A 279 13.99 14.17 9.37
C ARG A 279 12.78 13.97 8.47
N ILE A 280 12.84 13.00 7.56
CA ILE A 280 11.75 12.72 6.63
C ILE A 280 10.51 12.25 7.38
N VAL A 281 10.66 11.27 8.29
CA VAL A 281 9.53 10.63 8.98
C VAL A 281 8.94 11.54 10.08
N ARG A 282 9.79 12.14 10.93
CA ARG A 282 9.38 12.87 12.13
C ARG A 282 9.19 14.36 11.89
N GLU A 283 10.06 14.99 11.10
CA GLU A 283 10.02 16.45 10.90
C GLU A 283 9.21 16.84 9.67
N LYS A 284 9.37 16.15 8.52
CA LYS A 284 8.63 16.49 7.29
C LYS A 284 7.26 15.84 7.23
N ALA A 285 7.20 14.54 7.48
CA ALA A 285 5.96 13.79 7.44
C ALA A 285 5.18 13.90 8.76
N HIS A 286 5.77 14.40 9.85
CA HIS A 286 5.13 14.55 11.16
C HIS A 286 4.37 13.29 11.63
N VAL A 287 4.96 12.11 11.40
CA VAL A 287 4.40 10.82 11.84
C VAL A 287 5.03 10.44 13.18
N ARG A 288 4.23 9.88 14.10
CA ARG A 288 4.67 9.48 15.45
C ARG A 288 4.17 8.07 15.81
N GLY A 289 4.66 7.54 16.92
CA GLY A 289 4.32 6.20 17.43
C GLY A 289 4.87 5.07 16.58
N ALA A 290 4.28 3.88 16.75
CA ALA A 290 4.72 2.64 16.10
C ALA A 290 4.83 2.73 14.57
N MET A 291 3.92 3.46 13.91
CA MET A 291 3.98 3.63 12.45
C MET A 291 5.27 4.32 11.99
N ALA A 292 5.72 5.34 12.72
CA ALA A 292 6.97 6.01 12.40
C ALA A 292 8.18 5.09 12.65
N SER A 293 8.17 4.32 13.74
CA SER A 293 9.23 3.36 14.06
C SER A 293 9.34 2.24 13.03
N ILE A 294 8.20 1.72 12.55
CA ILE A 294 8.15 0.71 11.47
C ILE A 294 8.79 1.26 10.19
N VAL A 295 8.43 2.48 9.77
CA VAL A 295 8.96 3.08 8.54
C VAL A 295 10.45 3.43 8.69
N GLU A 296 10.89 3.88 9.87
CA GLU A 296 12.31 4.07 10.19
C GLU A 296 13.10 2.76 10.04
N TRP A 297 12.59 1.65 10.58
CA TRP A 297 13.20 0.32 10.44
C TRP A 297 13.21 -0.16 8.97
N GLN A 298 12.09 -0.01 8.25
CA GLN A 298 11.98 -0.38 6.84
C GLN A 298 13.00 0.39 5.99
N SER A 299 13.19 1.68 6.28
CA SER A 299 14.14 2.52 5.58
C SER A 299 15.58 2.03 5.80
N LEU A 300 15.96 1.69 7.05
CA LEU A 300 17.27 1.10 7.33
C LEU A 300 17.48 -0.25 6.63
N LYS A 301 16.47 -1.13 6.65
CA LYS A 301 16.53 -2.41 5.92
C LYS A 301 16.70 -2.21 4.42
N MET A 302 16.08 -1.20 3.85
CA MET A 302 16.29 -0.89 2.45
C MET A 302 17.70 -0.38 2.18
N GLN A 303 18.31 0.38 3.08
CA GLN A 303 19.69 0.80 2.92
C GLN A 303 20.68 -0.38 3.03
N GLU A 304 20.41 -1.36 3.92
CA GLU A 304 21.13 -2.65 3.93
C GLU A 304 21.01 -3.38 2.58
N TYR A 305 19.78 -3.48 2.05
CA TYR A 305 19.52 -4.10 0.75
C TYR A 305 20.27 -3.39 -0.39
N ARG A 306 20.18 -2.06 -0.46
CA ARG A 306 20.91 -1.22 -1.40
C ARG A 306 22.42 -1.48 -1.34
N TYR A 307 23.00 -1.52 -0.14
CA TYR A 307 24.42 -1.79 0.05
C TYR A 307 24.79 -3.20 -0.44
N SER A 308 23.97 -4.21 -0.13
CA SER A 308 24.18 -5.58 -0.62
C SER A 308 24.15 -5.69 -2.15
N LEU A 309 23.24 -4.95 -2.80
CA LEU A 309 23.18 -4.87 -4.26
C LEU A 309 24.41 -4.20 -4.85
N LEU A 310 24.88 -3.08 -4.28
CA LEU A 310 26.09 -2.40 -4.73
C LEU A 310 27.32 -3.29 -4.62
N ILE A 311 27.44 -4.08 -3.53
CA ILE A 311 28.49 -5.09 -3.39
C ILE A 311 28.35 -6.18 -4.45
N ALA A 312 27.14 -6.72 -4.65
CA ALA A 312 26.91 -7.76 -5.65
C ALA A 312 27.27 -7.28 -7.06
N ILE A 313 26.91 -6.05 -7.41
CA ILE A 313 27.27 -5.41 -8.68
C ILE A 313 28.78 -5.22 -8.78
N ALA A 314 29.44 -4.71 -7.73
CA ALA A 314 30.89 -4.53 -7.73
C ALA A 314 31.64 -5.88 -7.89
N ARG A 315 31.20 -6.93 -7.18
CA ARG A 315 31.74 -8.29 -7.31
C ARG A 315 31.51 -8.86 -8.71
N PHE A 316 30.34 -8.62 -9.29
CA PHE A 316 30.06 -9.05 -10.66
C PHE A 316 31.02 -8.41 -11.65
N TRP A 317 31.26 -7.10 -11.57
CA TRP A 317 32.21 -6.40 -12.44
C TRP A 317 33.67 -6.78 -12.18
N GLN A 318 34.01 -7.14 -10.94
CA GLN A 318 35.32 -7.68 -10.59
C GLN A 318 35.62 -9.01 -11.32
N LEU A 319 34.61 -9.85 -11.58
CA LEU A 319 34.77 -11.05 -12.41
C LEU A 319 35.22 -10.73 -13.84
N PHE A 320 34.93 -9.53 -14.34
CA PHE A 320 35.35 -9.04 -15.65
C PHE A 320 36.60 -8.14 -15.58
N GLY A 321 37.32 -8.14 -14.45
CA GLY A 321 38.55 -7.35 -14.25
C GLY A 321 38.33 -5.86 -13.98
N ILE A 322 37.08 -5.42 -13.79
CA ILE A 322 36.74 -4.02 -13.49
C ILE A 322 36.57 -3.85 -11.98
N ASN A 323 37.62 -3.36 -11.31
CA ASN A 323 37.56 -3.02 -9.89
C ASN A 323 36.98 -1.61 -9.69
N ARG A 324 35.70 -1.55 -9.28
CA ARG A 324 35.08 -0.31 -8.78
C ARG A 324 34.81 -0.46 -7.29
N PRO A 325 35.56 0.22 -6.40
CA PRO A 325 35.29 0.16 -4.98
C PRO A 325 33.92 0.76 -4.66
N VAL A 326 33.18 0.13 -3.75
CA VAL A 326 31.89 0.63 -3.28
C VAL A 326 32.13 1.95 -2.54
N ARG A 327 31.53 3.04 -3.03
CA ARG A 327 31.78 4.41 -2.55
C ARG A 327 31.14 4.73 -1.19
N TYR A 328 30.29 3.86 -0.67
CA TYR A 328 29.50 4.11 0.54
C TYR A 328 29.96 3.20 1.67
N ASP A 329 30.04 3.77 2.87
CA ASP A 329 30.26 3.00 4.09
C ASP A 329 29.08 2.05 4.36
N PRO A 330 29.30 0.93 5.10
CA PRO A 330 28.22 0.07 5.53
C PRO A 330 27.10 0.87 6.23
N PRO A 331 25.83 0.67 5.85
CA PRO A 331 24.72 1.40 6.45
C PRO A 331 24.49 0.97 7.90
N ALA A 332 23.78 1.81 8.66
CA ALA A 332 23.34 1.46 10.01
C ALA A 332 22.43 0.21 9.96
N ILE A 333 22.72 -0.76 10.82
CA ILE A 333 22.02 -2.05 10.85
C ILE A 333 20.64 -1.86 11.47
N ALA A 334 19.58 -2.25 10.79
CA ALA A 334 18.21 -2.06 11.26
C ALA A 334 17.84 -2.92 12.48
N GLY A 335 18.54 -4.03 12.75
CA GLY A 335 18.20 -4.95 13.85
C GLY A 335 16.89 -5.73 13.62
N ASP A 336 16.36 -6.31 14.70
CA ASP A 336 15.14 -7.13 14.67
C ASP A 336 13.86 -6.29 14.62
N TYR A 337 12.83 -6.80 13.95
CA TYR A 337 11.58 -6.10 13.71
C TYR A 337 10.76 -5.89 15.00
N ASP A 338 10.82 -6.84 15.93
CA ASP A 338 10.06 -6.77 17.19
C ASP A 338 10.47 -5.56 18.05
N HIS A 339 11.74 -5.13 17.96
CA HIS A 339 12.21 -3.90 18.63
C HIS A 339 11.57 -2.63 18.05
N ALA A 340 11.17 -2.62 16.78
CA ALA A 340 10.46 -1.50 16.17
C ALA A 340 8.96 -1.46 16.55
N LEU A 341 8.40 -2.59 17.01
CA LEU A 341 6.99 -2.77 17.37
C LEU A 341 6.68 -2.38 18.83
N HIS A 342 7.63 -2.53 19.75
CA HIS A 342 7.38 -2.38 21.20
C HIS A 342 7.24 -0.93 21.73
N THR A 343 7.07 0.05 20.85
CA THR A 343 6.90 1.46 21.23
C THR A 343 5.58 2.04 20.72
N ASP A 344 4.47 1.54 21.29
CA ASP A 344 3.11 2.05 21.06
C ASP A 344 2.78 3.35 21.81
N HIS A 345 3.73 3.92 22.56
CA HIS A 345 3.52 5.19 23.24
C HIS A 345 3.74 6.40 22.30
N PRO A 346 2.84 7.40 22.27
CA PRO A 346 2.97 8.61 21.43
C PRO A 346 4.25 9.41 21.66
N GLU A 347 4.84 9.26 22.85
CA GLU A 347 6.07 9.91 23.32
C GLU A 347 7.30 9.01 23.28
N ALA A 348 7.17 7.78 22.75
CA ALA A 348 8.30 6.89 22.61
C ALA A 348 9.41 7.52 21.75
N PRO A 349 10.68 7.41 22.18
CA PRO A 349 11.81 7.93 21.41
C PRO A 349 11.87 7.28 20.01
N SER A 350 12.41 8.01 19.03
CA SER A 350 12.57 7.50 17.67
C SER A 350 13.37 6.20 17.66
N PHE A 351 13.02 5.26 16.77
CA PHE A 351 13.79 4.02 16.58
C PHE A 351 15.26 4.31 16.24
N LEU A 352 15.49 5.47 15.62
CA LEU A 352 16.79 5.94 15.20
C LEU A 352 17.53 6.70 16.30
N ALA A 353 16.95 6.92 17.49
CA ALA A 353 17.60 7.67 18.58
C ALA A 353 19.01 7.14 18.89
N GLN A 354 19.19 5.82 18.87
CA GLN A 354 20.48 5.14 19.03
C GLN A 354 21.55 5.50 17.97
N TYR A 355 21.14 6.00 16.80
CA TYR A 355 22.02 6.45 15.72
C TYR A 355 22.11 7.98 15.62
N LEU A 356 21.20 8.71 16.27
CA LEU A 356 21.15 10.17 16.29
C LEU A 356 21.99 10.74 17.44
N GLU A 357 21.93 10.10 18.61
CA GLU A 357 22.80 10.37 19.74
C GLU A 357 24.17 9.78 19.45
N LYS A 358 25.05 10.61 18.89
CA LYS A 358 26.47 10.29 18.85
C LYS A 358 26.92 10.11 20.31
N LYS A 359 27.16 8.88 20.77
CA LYS A 359 28.05 8.66 21.92
C LYS A 359 29.33 9.40 21.54
N GLU A 360 29.57 10.55 22.17
CA GLU A 360 30.89 11.17 22.09
C GLU A 360 31.86 10.09 22.53
N GLU A 361 32.69 9.61 21.61
CA GLU A 361 33.85 8.79 21.98
C GLU A 361 34.54 9.55 23.10
N PRO A 362 34.87 8.90 24.23
CA PRO A 362 35.58 9.58 25.31
C PRO A 362 36.90 10.09 24.72
N ARG A 363 36.92 11.38 24.38
CA ARG A 363 38.15 12.06 24.01
C ARG A 363 39.02 12.00 25.26
N LEU A 364 40.19 11.38 25.14
CA LEU A 364 41.26 11.53 26.11
C LEU A 364 41.61 13.02 26.18
N GLY A 365 41.04 13.70 27.16
CA GLY A 365 41.07 15.16 27.32
C GLY A 365 39.66 15.72 27.47
N GLY A 366 39.16 15.76 28.70
CA GLY A 366 37.83 16.24 29.04
C GLY A 366 37.55 17.68 28.57
N LYS A 367 36.27 17.98 28.29
CA LYS A 367 35.79 19.34 28.03
C LYS A 367 36.06 20.22 29.27
N PRO A 368 36.50 21.48 29.11
CA PRO A 368 36.64 22.41 30.23
C PRO A 368 35.28 22.58 30.92
N GLN A 369 35.30 22.57 32.25
CA GLN A 369 34.12 22.73 33.11
C GLN A 369 33.28 23.94 32.66
N GLU A 370 32.05 23.68 32.23
CA GLU A 370 30.99 24.68 32.28
C GLU A 370 30.75 24.96 33.77
N THR A 371 31.10 26.18 34.18
CA THR A 371 30.93 26.70 35.54
C THR A 371 29.48 26.55 35.99
N ALA A 372 29.28 25.90 37.13
CA ALA A 372 28.01 25.84 37.83
C ALA A 372 27.52 27.27 38.20
N PRO A 373 26.20 27.52 38.24
CA PRO A 373 25.68 28.81 38.66
C PRO A 373 25.96 29.05 40.15
N ALA A 374 26.27 30.31 40.47
CA ALA A 374 26.67 30.77 41.79
C ALA A 374 25.61 30.44 42.86
N SER A 375 26.09 29.93 44.00
CA SER A 375 25.34 29.80 45.24
C SER A 375 24.98 31.19 45.78
N GLU A 376 23.70 31.45 46.01
CA GLU A 376 23.25 32.55 46.84
C GLU A 376 23.67 32.29 48.29
N ASP A 377 24.52 33.15 48.84
CA ASP A 377 24.81 33.21 50.27
C ASP A 377 23.65 33.92 50.99
N PRO A 378 23.08 33.34 52.06
CA PRO A 378 22.25 34.08 52.99
C PRO A 378 23.17 34.83 53.97
N PHE A 379 22.89 36.11 54.20
CA PHE A 379 23.63 37.05 55.07
C PHE A 379 24.77 37.85 54.40
N SER A 380 24.39 38.88 53.64
CA SER A 380 25.02 40.20 53.66
C SER A 380 24.14 41.25 53.01
#